data_AF-A0A3B0WVW0-F1
#
_entry.id   AF-A0A3B0WVW0-F1
#
_cell.length_a   1.000
_cell.length_b   1.000
_cell.length_c   1.000
_cell.angle_alpha   90.00
_cell.angle_beta   90.00
_cell.angle_gamma   90.00
#
_symmetry.space_group_name_H-M   'P 1'
#
loop_
_entity.id
_entity.type
_entity.pdbx_description
1 polymer ?
#
loop_
_entity_poly.entity_id
_entity_poly.type
_entity_poly.pdbx_seq_one_letter_code
_entity_poly.pdbx_strand_id
1 'polypeptide(L)'
;MTSNQQRAALQRQIWAIANDVRGSVDGWDFKQYVLGTLFYRFISENFALYIEADDDSIHYAELSDEVVTPDIKDDAIKTKGYFIYPRQLFANVVKNANSNESLNTDLAAIFSAIEASASGYPSEGDIKGLFADFDTTSNRLGNTVKDKNGRLAAVLKGVAGLDFGHDFYEKSDAARIDLFGDAYEFLISNYAANAGKSG
;
A
#
# COMPACT_ATOMS: atom_id res chain seq x y z
N MET A 1 -6.79 -19.55 13.61
CA MET A 1 -8.14 -19.03 13.31
C MET A 1 -8.53 -19.49 11.91
N THR A 2 -9.82 -19.63 11.57
CA THR A 2 -10.19 -20.03 10.18
C THR A 2 -10.03 -18.83 9.23
N SER A 3 -9.65 -19.08 7.96
CA SER A 3 -9.47 -18.05 6.92
C SER A 3 -10.63 -17.04 6.85
N ASN A 4 -11.86 -17.49 7.04
CA ASN A 4 -13.06 -16.63 7.02
C ASN A 4 -13.15 -15.66 8.22
N GLN A 5 -12.65 -16.05 9.40
CA GLN A 5 -12.64 -15.16 10.58
C GLN A 5 -11.59 -14.06 10.45
N GLN A 6 -10.41 -14.40 9.91
CA GLN A 6 -9.35 -13.42 9.60
C GLN A 6 -9.84 -12.40 8.57
N ARG A 7 -10.50 -12.86 7.50
CA ARG A 7 -11.13 -11.98 6.48
C ARG A 7 -12.14 -11.01 7.10
N ALA A 8 -13.09 -11.52 7.91
CA ALA A 8 -14.12 -10.68 8.53
C ALA A 8 -13.56 -9.68 9.58
N ALA A 9 -12.42 -10.00 10.21
CA ALA A 9 -11.74 -9.09 11.12
C ALA A 9 -11.02 -7.97 10.36
N LEU A 10 -10.27 -8.33 9.31
CA LEU A 10 -9.59 -7.38 8.43
C LEU A 10 -10.59 -6.40 7.80
N GLN A 11 -11.73 -6.91 7.30
CA GLN A 11 -12.80 -6.09 6.73
C GLN A 11 -13.35 -5.07 7.74
N ARG A 12 -13.60 -5.49 8.98
CA ARG A 12 -14.10 -4.60 10.04
C ARG A 12 -13.09 -3.51 10.37
N GLN A 13 -11.81 -3.84 10.44
CA GLN A 13 -10.76 -2.85 10.70
C GLN A 13 -10.58 -1.87 9.53
N ILE A 14 -10.58 -2.34 8.28
CA ILE A 14 -10.52 -1.47 7.10
C ILE A 14 -11.70 -0.49 7.07
N TRP A 15 -12.90 -0.97 7.39
CA TRP A 15 -14.09 -0.14 7.44
C TRP A 15 -14.06 0.85 8.62
N ALA A 16 -13.53 0.44 9.78
CA ALA A 16 -13.33 1.33 10.93
C ALA A 16 -12.35 2.46 10.58
N ILE A 17 -11.20 2.14 9.99
CA ILE A 17 -10.25 3.14 9.51
C ILE A 17 -10.94 4.07 8.53
N ALA A 18 -11.60 3.55 7.49
CA ALA A 18 -12.27 4.37 6.50
C ALA A 18 -13.27 5.36 7.13
N ASN A 19 -13.98 4.99 8.21
CA ASN A 19 -14.86 5.91 8.94
C ASN A 19 -14.08 6.92 9.79
N ASP A 20 -13.03 6.50 10.47
CA ASP A 20 -12.24 7.36 11.36
C ASP A 20 -11.51 8.48 10.61
N VAL A 21 -11.05 8.20 9.38
CA VAL A 21 -10.29 9.18 8.58
C VAL A 21 -11.10 9.91 7.51
N ARG A 22 -12.32 9.47 7.24
CA ARG A 22 -13.26 10.10 6.29
C ARG A 22 -13.59 11.56 6.64
N GLY A 23 -13.80 11.86 7.92
CA GLY A 23 -14.31 13.18 8.34
C GLY A 23 -15.59 13.58 7.57
N SER A 24 -15.59 14.76 6.93
CA SER A 24 -16.71 15.27 6.12
C SER A 24 -16.73 14.80 4.65
N VAL A 25 -15.80 13.92 4.24
CA VAL A 25 -15.64 13.50 2.84
C VAL A 25 -16.60 12.35 2.53
N ASP A 26 -16.99 12.22 1.27
CA ASP A 26 -17.82 11.09 0.85
C ASP A 26 -17.08 9.76 1.06
N GLY A 27 -17.80 8.75 1.57
CA GLY A 27 -17.21 7.46 1.93
C GLY A 27 -16.71 6.66 0.72
N TRP A 28 -17.23 6.93 -0.48
CA TRP A 28 -16.81 6.27 -1.71
C TRP A 28 -15.43 6.75 -2.16
N ASP A 29 -15.17 8.06 -2.11
CA ASP A 29 -13.89 8.64 -2.49
C ASP A 29 -12.76 8.21 -1.55
N PHE A 30 -13.08 8.13 -0.25
CA PHE A 30 -12.10 7.78 0.76
C PHE A 30 -11.61 6.33 0.65
N LYS A 31 -12.45 5.46 0.09
CA LYS A 31 -12.15 4.06 -0.14
C LYS A 31 -10.90 3.85 -1.00
N GLN A 32 -10.75 4.61 -2.08
CA GLN A 32 -9.62 4.45 -3.00
C GLN A 32 -8.29 4.73 -2.30
N TYR A 33 -8.26 5.71 -1.41
CA TYR A 33 -7.09 5.99 -0.58
C TYR A 33 -6.79 4.86 0.40
N VAL A 34 -7.80 4.29 1.06
CA VAL A 34 -7.54 3.15 1.97
C VAL A 34 -7.03 1.93 1.19
N LEU A 35 -7.66 1.61 0.05
CA LEU A 35 -7.29 0.46 -0.77
C LEU A 35 -5.90 0.60 -1.38
N GLY A 36 -5.60 1.72 -2.03
CA GLY A 36 -4.27 1.91 -2.61
C GLY A 36 -3.18 1.99 -1.53
N THR A 37 -3.51 2.48 -0.33
CA THR A 37 -2.56 2.46 0.81
C THR A 37 -2.33 1.05 1.32
N LEU A 38 -3.39 0.24 1.42
CA LEU A 38 -3.30 -1.18 1.79
C LEU A 38 -2.45 -1.96 0.79
N PHE A 39 -2.69 -1.71 -0.50
CA PHE A 39 -1.93 -2.31 -1.58
C PHE A 39 -0.46 -1.88 -1.54
N TYR A 40 -0.19 -0.59 -1.34
CA TYR A 40 1.17 -0.07 -1.18
C TYR A 40 1.90 -0.71 0.03
N ARG A 41 1.21 -0.87 1.17
CA ARG A 41 1.73 -1.61 2.33
C ARG A 41 2.11 -3.04 1.93
N PHE A 42 1.20 -3.74 1.27
CA PHE A 42 1.41 -5.13 0.85
C PHE A 42 2.62 -5.29 -0.06
N ILE A 43 2.71 -4.52 -1.14
CA ILE A 43 3.85 -4.64 -2.07
C ILE A 43 5.17 -4.23 -1.41
N SER A 44 5.14 -3.30 -0.45
CA SER A 44 6.32 -2.88 0.31
C SER A 44 6.82 -3.99 1.23
N GLU A 45 5.93 -4.60 2.02
CA GLU A 45 6.28 -5.70 2.93
C GLU A 45 6.73 -6.93 2.14
N ASN A 46 6.04 -7.26 1.05
CA ASN A 46 6.40 -8.36 0.15
C ASN A 46 7.80 -8.17 -0.46
N PHE A 47 8.13 -6.94 -0.85
CA PHE A 47 9.42 -6.61 -1.43
C PHE A 47 10.55 -6.68 -0.39
N ALA A 48 10.34 -6.12 0.81
CA ALA A 48 11.32 -6.19 1.89
C ALA A 48 11.61 -7.65 2.28
N LEU A 49 10.57 -8.46 2.52
CA LEU A 49 10.71 -9.88 2.84
C LEU A 49 11.46 -10.68 1.77
N TYR A 50 11.36 -10.26 0.51
CA TYR A 50 12.10 -10.90 -0.57
C TYR A 50 13.59 -10.54 -0.58
N ILE A 51 13.94 -9.29 -0.29
CA ILE A 51 15.35 -8.88 -0.20
C ILE A 51 16.01 -9.47 1.05
N GLU A 52 15.24 -9.60 2.13
CA GLU A 52 15.66 -10.21 3.40
C GLU A 52 15.62 -11.74 3.36
N ALA A 53 15.12 -12.33 2.26
CA ALA A 53 15.03 -13.77 2.13
C ALA A 53 16.42 -14.41 2.24
N ASP A 54 16.49 -15.51 2.99
CA ASP A 54 17.70 -16.31 3.22
C ASP A 54 18.82 -15.62 4.05
N ASP A 55 18.61 -14.40 4.57
CA ASP A 55 19.55 -13.73 5.49
C ASP A 55 18.83 -12.87 6.55
N ASP A 56 18.61 -13.44 7.73
CA ASP A 56 17.98 -12.79 8.89
C ASP A 56 18.76 -11.57 9.42
N SER A 57 20.02 -11.36 8.98
CA SER A 57 20.82 -10.18 9.35
C SER A 57 20.56 -8.97 8.47
N ILE A 58 19.88 -9.15 7.35
CA ILE A 58 19.47 -8.06 6.46
C ILE A 58 18.13 -7.52 6.95
N HIS A 59 18.10 -6.20 7.18
CA HIS A 59 16.86 -5.46 7.42
C HIS A 59 16.76 -4.40 6.33
N TYR A 60 16.09 -4.73 5.22
CA TYR A 60 16.04 -3.90 4.02
C TYR A 60 15.50 -2.50 4.31
N ALA A 61 14.54 -2.39 5.24
CA ALA A 61 14.00 -1.12 5.69
C ALA A 61 14.99 -0.21 6.44
N GLU A 62 16.11 -0.74 6.91
CA GLU A 62 17.16 0.00 7.63
C GLU A 62 18.36 0.33 6.75
N LEU A 63 18.40 -0.20 5.52
CA LEU A 63 19.48 0.05 4.57
C LEU A 63 19.39 1.43 3.91
N SER A 64 20.55 1.95 3.49
CA SER A 64 20.61 3.14 2.63
C SER A 64 20.25 2.78 1.19
N ASP A 65 19.56 3.67 0.49
CA ASP A 65 19.35 3.53 -0.95
C ASP A 65 20.66 3.36 -1.74
N GLU A 66 21.78 3.87 -1.22
CA GLU A 66 23.10 3.81 -1.85
C GLU A 66 23.66 2.38 -1.96
N VAL A 67 23.20 1.45 -1.11
CA VAL A 67 23.64 0.05 -1.20
C VAL A 67 22.92 -0.72 -2.30
N VAL A 68 21.85 -0.15 -2.87
CA VAL A 68 21.12 -0.75 -3.99
C VAL A 68 21.91 -0.54 -5.28
N THR A 69 22.58 -1.59 -5.74
CA THR A 69 23.27 -1.59 -7.02
C THR A 69 22.29 -1.79 -8.19
N PRO A 70 22.68 -1.42 -9.43
CA PRO A 70 21.87 -1.71 -10.61
C PRO A 70 21.54 -3.20 -10.77
N ASP A 71 22.46 -4.10 -10.39
CA ASP A 71 22.27 -5.55 -10.49
C ASP A 71 21.21 -6.05 -9.49
N ILE A 72 21.27 -5.59 -8.23
CA ILE A 72 20.24 -5.90 -7.22
C ILE A 72 18.86 -5.44 -7.72
N LYS A 73 18.81 -4.23 -8.29
CA LYS A 73 17.58 -3.68 -8.83
C LYS A 73 17.04 -4.51 -10.00
N ASP A 74 17.89 -4.86 -10.96
CA ASP A 74 17.51 -5.66 -12.13
C ASP A 74 17.00 -7.05 -11.75
N ASP A 75 17.69 -7.76 -10.86
CA ASP A 75 17.30 -9.08 -10.38
C ASP A 75 15.98 -9.03 -9.57
N ALA A 76 15.80 -7.99 -8.75
CA ALA A 76 14.55 -7.79 -8.02
C ALA A 76 13.36 -7.53 -8.96
N ILE A 77 13.54 -6.72 -10.01
CA ILE A 77 12.47 -6.46 -10.99
C ILE A 77 12.15 -7.73 -11.79
N LYS A 78 13.15 -8.49 -12.22
CA LYS A 78 12.92 -9.76 -12.94
C LYS A 78 12.14 -10.78 -12.11
N THR A 79 12.33 -10.76 -10.80
CA THR A 79 11.72 -11.75 -9.90
C THR A 79 10.36 -11.29 -9.36
N LYS A 80 10.23 -10.02 -8.95
CA LYS A 80 9.01 -9.46 -8.35
C LYS A 80 8.14 -8.64 -9.30
N GLY A 81 8.69 -8.24 -10.44
CA GLY A 81 8.01 -7.43 -11.44
C GLY A 81 8.03 -5.92 -11.18
N TYR A 82 8.55 -5.47 -10.04
CA TYR A 82 8.67 -4.06 -9.66
C TYR A 82 9.84 -3.87 -8.69
N PHE A 83 10.19 -2.61 -8.40
CA PHE A 83 11.23 -2.24 -7.45
C PHE A 83 10.78 -1.13 -6.49
N ILE A 84 11.18 -1.25 -5.22
CA ILE A 84 10.95 -0.23 -4.17
C ILE A 84 12.26 0.00 -3.42
N TYR A 85 12.73 1.25 -3.37
CA TYR A 85 13.92 1.60 -2.55
C TYR A 85 13.61 1.52 -1.04
N PRO A 86 14.64 1.32 -0.17
CA PRO A 86 14.46 1.34 1.28
C PRO A 86 13.68 2.55 1.79
N ARG A 87 14.03 3.78 1.38
CA ARG A 87 13.31 4.99 1.82
C ARG A 87 11.84 5.02 1.37
N GLN A 88 11.51 4.30 0.31
CA GLN A 88 10.19 4.26 -0.31
C GLN A 88 9.32 3.13 0.22
N LEU A 89 9.80 2.32 1.17
CA LEU A 89 8.97 1.31 1.82
C LEU A 89 7.89 1.96 2.67
N PHE A 90 6.70 1.36 2.68
CA PHE A 90 5.57 1.79 3.51
C PHE A 90 5.96 2.07 4.96
N ALA A 91 6.74 1.18 5.58
CA ALA A 91 7.19 1.33 6.96
C ALA A 91 7.98 2.63 7.18
N ASN A 92 8.83 3.02 6.23
CA ASN A 92 9.67 4.22 6.32
C ASN A 92 8.89 5.51 6.01
N VAL A 93 7.95 5.46 5.07
CA VAL A 93 7.04 6.58 4.81
C VAL A 93 6.12 6.84 6.01
N VAL A 94 5.53 5.78 6.58
CA VAL A 94 4.62 5.89 7.73
C VAL A 94 5.32 6.44 8.97
N LYS A 95 6.60 6.09 9.22
CA LYS A 95 7.38 6.63 10.36
C LYS A 95 7.32 8.16 10.39
N ASN A 96 7.47 8.82 9.23
CA ASN A 96 7.58 10.27 9.11
C ASN A 96 6.30 10.97 8.61
N ALA A 97 5.20 10.23 8.38
CA ALA A 97 4.02 10.76 7.69
C ALA A 97 3.40 12.00 8.34
N ASN A 98 3.35 12.08 9.67
CA ASN A 98 2.73 13.21 10.39
C ASN A 98 3.57 14.50 10.35
N SER A 99 4.88 14.38 10.11
CA SER A 99 5.81 15.51 10.06
C SER A 99 6.25 15.87 8.64
N ASN A 100 5.82 15.10 7.63
CA ASN A 100 6.18 15.34 6.25
C ASN A 100 5.25 16.38 5.60
N GLU A 101 5.75 17.60 5.44
CA GLU A 101 5.04 18.71 4.78
C GLU A 101 4.91 18.55 3.26
N SER A 102 5.55 17.54 2.68
CA SER A 102 5.53 17.20 1.25
C SER A 102 5.01 15.79 1.00
N LEU A 103 4.28 15.20 1.96
CA LEU A 103 3.82 13.81 1.90
C LEU A 103 3.05 13.48 0.61
N ASN A 104 2.17 14.38 0.17
CA ASN A 104 1.39 14.19 -1.06
C ASN A 104 2.27 14.06 -2.31
N THR A 105 3.31 14.90 -2.44
CA THR A 105 4.23 14.86 -3.58
C THR A 105 5.19 13.69 -3.47
N ASP A 106 5.64 13.36 -2.26
CA ASP A 106 6.54 12.22 -2.04
C ASP A 106 5.84 10.89 -2.36
N LEU A 107 4.59 10.73 -1.94
CA LEU A 107 3.78 9.55 -2.30
C LEU A 107 3.57 9.45 -3.81
N ALA A 108 3.24 10.56 -4.48
CA ALA A 108 3.09 10.56 -5.94
C ALA A 108 4.38 10.15 -6.65
N ALA A 109 5.53 10.67 -6.18
CA ALA A 109 6.84 10.31 -6.70
C ALA A 109 7.20 8.83 -6.44
N ILE A 110 6.87 8.30 -5.26
CA ILE A 110 7.05 6.88 -4.92
C ILE A 110 6.21 6.01 -5.86
N PHE A 111 4.92 6.28 -6.00
CA PHE A 111 4.04 5.49 -6.87
C PHE A 111 4.52 5.53 -8.32
N SER A 112 4.89 6.71 -8.81
CA SER A 112 5.45 6.86 -10.17
C SER A 112 6.76 6.08 -10.33
N ALA A 113 7.62 6.06 -9.32
CA ALA A 113 8.88 5.31 -9.35
C ALA A 113 8.66 3.79 -9.35
N ILE A 114 7.66 3.30 -8.61
CA ILE A 114 7.28 1.88 -8.59
C ILE A 114 6.75 1.49 -9.97
N GLU A 115 5.84 2.26 -10.56
CA GLU A 115 5.31 1.98 -11.89
C GLU A 115 6.39 2.02 -12.97
N ALA A 116 7.27 3.03 -12.93
CA ALA A 116 8.37 3.15 -13.87
C ALA A 116 9.45 2.08 -13.71
N SER A 117 9.56 1.44 -12.54
CA SER A 117 10.58 0.42 -12.28
C SER A 117 10.44 -0.81 -13.19
N ALA A 118 9.21 -1.13 -13.60
CA ALA A 118 8.92 -2.27 -14.47
C ALA A 118 9.10 -1.94 -15.96
N SER A 119 9.46 -0.71 -16.33
CA SER A 119 9.53 -0.31 -17.74
C SER A 119 10.58 -1.11 -18.51
N GLY A 120 10.17 -1.70 -19.63
CA GLY A 120 11.02 -2.59 -20.43
C GLY A 120 11.12 -4.03 -19.90
N TYR A 121 10.45 -4.37 -18.80
CA TYR A 121 10.34 -5.73 -18.29
C TYR A 121 8.97 -6.35 -18.67
N PRO A 122 8.83 -7.69 -18.69
CA PRO A 122 7.55 -8.34 -18.98
C PRO A 122 6.39 -7.91 -18.06
N SER A 123 6.70 -7.50 -16.83
CA SER A 123 5.75 -7.03 -15.81
C SER A 123 5.24 -5.60 -16.02
N GLU A 124 5.74 -4.85 -17.01
CA GLU A 124 5.33 -3.45 -17.23
C GLU A 124 3.81 -3.31 -17.33
N GLY A 125 3.15 -4.22 -18.08
CA GLY A 125 1.71 -4.19 -18.28
C GLY A 125 0.90 -4.41 -17.00
N ASP A 126 1.44 -5.10 -16.02
CA ASP A 126 0.76 -5.45 -14.76
C ASP A 126 0.88 -4.34 -13.71
N ILE A 127 1.95 -3.53 -13.77
CA ILE A 127 2.25 -2.50 -12.78
C ILE A 127 1.88 -1.09 -13.29
N LYS A 128 1.80 -0.87 -14.60
CA LYS A 128 1.48 0.45 -15.15
C LYS A 128 0.06 0.90 -14.80
N GLY A 129 -0.06 2.08 -14.18
CA GLY A 129 -1.35 2.64 -13.75
C GLY A 129 -1.91 2.00 -12.48
N LEU A 130 -1.12 1.20 -11.77
CA LEU A 130 -1.50 0.53 -10.52
C LEU A 130 -1.96 1.50 -9.42
N PHE A 131 -1.44 2.74 -9.43
CA PHE A 131 -1.79 3.79 -8.49
C PHE A 131 -2.55 4.95 -9.14
N ALA A 132 -3.04 4.81 -10.36
CA ALA A 132 -3.68 5.89 -11.12
C ALA A 132 -4.92 6.49 -10.41
N ASP A 133 -5.66 5.67 -9.65
CA ASP A 133 -6.83 6.12 -8.89
C ASP A 133 -6.48 6.73 -7.52
N PHE A 134 -5.20 6.73 -7.12
CA PHE A 134 -4.72 7.34 -5.89
C PHE A 134 -4.22 8.78 -6.14
N ASP A 135 -5.15 9.72 -6.28
CA ASP A 135 -4.81 11.13 -6.48
C ASP A 135 -4.42 11.81 -5.16
N THR A 136 -3.11 11.86 -4.87
CA THR A 136 -2.56 12.53 -3.68
C THR A 136 -2.81 14.04 -3.64
N THR A 137 -3.24 14.65 -4.74
CA THR A 137 -3.48 16.09 -4.87
C THR A 137 -4.95 16.47 -4.83
N SER A 138 -5.86 15.49 -4.74
CA SER A 138 -7.29 15.70 -4.83
C SER A 138 -7.81 16.71 -3.80
N ASN A 139 -8.75 17.56 -4.20
CA ASN A 139 -9.47 18.44 -3.26
C ASN A 139 -10.35 17.65 -2.28
N ARG A 140 -10.58 16.36 -2.55
CA ARG A 140 -11.25 15.41 -1.63
C ARG A 140 -10.42 15.15 -0.38
N LEU A 141 -9.09 15.32 -0.45
CA LEU A 141 -8.20 15.20 0.70
C LEU A 141 -8.13 16.50 1.53
N GLY A 142 -8.72 17.60 1.06
CA GLY A 142 -8.70 18.89 1.73
C GLY A 142 -8.33 20.02 0.78
N ASN A 143 -8.54 21.26 1.24
CA ASN A 143 -8.36 22.46 0.41
C ASN A 143 -6.92 22.99 0.43
N THR A 144 -6.14 22.69 1.46
CA THR A 144 -4.74 23.10 1.57
C THR A 144 -3.79 21.90 1.51
N VAL A 145 -2.53 22.11 1.14
CA VAL A 145 -1.49 21.05 1.16
C VAL A 145 -1.37 20.43 2.55
N LYS A 146 -1.45 21.26 3.60
CA LYS A 146 -1.45 20.81 4.99
C LYS A 146 -2.61 19.86 5.30
N ASP A 147 -3.82 20.20 4.87
CA ASP A 147 -4.98 19.32 5.07
C ASP A 147 -4.80 17.99 4.33
N LYS A 148 -4.34 18.04 3.07
CA LYS A 148 -4.10 16.86 2.25
C LYS A 148 -3.09 15.92 2.90
N ASN A 149 -1.95 16.47 3.33
CA ASN A 149 -0.92 15.71 4.03
C ASN A 149 -1.42 15.14 5.36
N GLY A 150 -2.17 15.93 6.13
CA GLY A 150 -2.78 15.45 7.37
C GLY A 150 -3.71 14.25 7.14
N ARG A 151 -4.53 14.28 6.10
CA ARG A 151 -5.41 13.15 5.75
C ARG A 151 -4.65 11.95 5.24
N LEU A 152 -3.70 12.14 4.31
CA LEU A 152 -2.86 11.06 3.79
C LEU A 152 -2.08 10.38 4.92
N ALA A 153 -1.52 11.16 5.85
CA ALA A 153 -0.82 10.64 7.02
C ALA A 153 -1.76 9.81 7.90
N ALA A 154 -3.00 10.27 8.11
CA ALA A 154 -3.97 9.54 8.89
C ALA A 154 -4.39 8.22 8.21
N VAL A 155 -4.54 8.19 6.87
CA VAL A 155 -4.78 6.95 6.11
C VAL A 155 -3.62 5.97 6.28
N LEU A 156 -2.39 6.44 6.06
CA LEU A 156 -1.16 5.65 6.22
C LEU A 156 -1.07 5.04 7.62
N LYS A 157 -1.33 5.84 8.66
CA LYS A 157 -1.30 5.40 10.06
C LYS A 157 -2.42 4.42 10.38
N GLY A 158 -3.63 4.67 9.88
CA GLY A 158 -4.75 3.75 10.02
C GLY A 158 -4.41 2.38 9.43
N VAL A 159 -3.95 2.36 8.17
CA VAL A 159 -3.53 1.12 7.50
C VAL A 159 -2.35 0.45 8.20
N ALA A 160 -1.39 1.21 8.74
CA ALA A 160 -0.28 0.65 9.50
C ALA A 160 -0.72 -0.02 10.81
N GLY A 161 -1.82 0.43 11.40
CA GLY A 161 -2.42 -0.18 12.59
C GLY A 161 -3.20 -1.47 12.32
N LEU A 162 -3.38 -1.87 11.06
CA LEU A 162 -3.99 -3.15 10.72
C LEU A 162 -3.09 -4.30 11.13
N ASP A 163 -3.65 -5.26 11.85
CA ASP A 163 -2.99 -6.52 12.18
C ASP A 163 -3.47 -7.60 11.22
N PHE A 164 -2.58 -8.04 10.33
CA PHE A 164 -2.86 -9.15 9.41
C PHE A 164 -2.71 -10.52 10.09
N GLY A 165 -2.19 -10.57 11.31
CA GLY A 165 -1.88 -11.79 12.07
C GLY A 165 -0.57 -12.44 11.62
N HIS A 166 0.09 -13.13 12.55
CA HIS A 166 1.36 -13.85 12.29
C HIS A 166 1.27 -14.84 11.12
N ASP A 167 0.15 -15.57 11.01
CA ASP A 167 -0.11 -16.54 9.93
C ASP A 167 -0.09 -15.89 8.52
N PHE A 168 -0.22 -14.57 8.40
CA PHE A 168 -0.16 -13.89 7.10
C PHE A 168 1.25 -13.90 6.54
N TYR A 169 2.26 -13.72 7.38
CA TYR A 169 3.66 -13.60 6.99
C TYR A 169 4.37 -14.96 6.87
N GLU A 170 3.85 -16.00 7.52
CA GLU A 170 4.33 -17.38 7.37
C GLU A 170 3.78 -18.10 6.12
N LYS A 171 2.84 -17.48 5.41
CA LYS A 171 2.26 -18.03 4.18
C LYS A 171 3.18 -17.80 2.98
N SER A 172 3.17 -18.77 2.07
CA SER A 172 3.82 -18.64 0.77
C SER A 172 3.32 -17.40 0.01
N ASP A 173 4.15 -16.86 -0.88
CA ASP A 173 3.80 -15.70 -1.71
C ASP A 173 2.43 -15.86 -2.38
N ALA A 174 2.15 -17.06 -2.93
CA ALA A 174 0.86 -17.38 -3.53
C ALA A 174 -0.31 -17.30 -2.53
N ALA A 175 -0.14 -17.82 -1.31
CA ALA A 175 -1.18 -17.78 -0.29
C ALA A 175 -1.38 -16.37 0.31
N ARG A 176 -0.36 -15.50 0.31
CA ARG A 176 -0.51 -14.08 0.66
C ARG A 176 -1.21 -13.31 -0.44
N ILE A 177 -0.84 -13.55 -1.71
CA ILE A 177 -1.48 -12.94 -2.89
C ILE A 177 -2.94 -13.35 -2.95
N ASP A 178 -3.29 -14.63 -2.75
CA ASP A 178 -4.68 -15.09 -2.72
C ASP A 178 -5.47 -14.44 -1.57
N LEU A 179 -4.91 -14.38 -0.37
CA LEU A 179 -5.60 -13.76 0.77
C LEU A 179 -5.78 -12.25 0.57
N PHE A 180 -4.81 -11.59 -0.06
CA PHE A 180 -4.89 -10.17 -0.39
C PHE A 180 -5.84 -9.90 -1.56
N GLY A 181 -5.79 -10.73 -2.60
CA GLY A 181 -6.72 -10.72 -3.73
C GLY A 181 -8.15 -10.95 -3.28
N ASP A 182 -8.38 -11.91 -2.39
CA ASP A 182 -9.68 -12.16 -1.78
C ASP A 182 -10.14 -10.99 -0.90
N ALA A 183 -9.23 -10.38 -0.13
CA ALA A 183 -9.55 -9.17 0.63
C ALA A 183 -9.89 -8.01 -0.31
N TYR A 184 -9.16 -7.86 -1.41
CA TYR A 184 -9.35 -6.81 -2.41
C TYR A 184 -10.64 -6.99 -3.21
N GLU A 185 -10.90 -8.18 -3.76
CA GLU A 185 -12.16 -8.52 -4.44
C GLU A 185 -13.35 -8.31 -3.53
N PHE A 186 -13.27 -8.77 -2.27
CA PHE A 186 -14.33 -8.54 -1.31
C PHE A 186 -14.54 -7.04 -1.06
N LEU A 187 -13.46 -6.26 -0.88
CA LEU A 187 -13.55 -4.82 -0.73
C LEU A 187 -14.03 -4.12 -2.02
N ILE A 188 -13.96 -4.75 -3.19
CA ILE A 188 -14.65 -4.25 -4.39
C ILE A 188 -16.14 -4.60 -4.33
N SER A 189 -16.49 -5.87 -4.07
CA SER A 189 -17.87 -6.38 -4.05
C SER A 189 -18.75 -5.76 -2.96
N ASN A 190 -18.25 -5.61 -1.74
CA ASN A 190 -19.01 -5.06 -0.61
C ASN A 190 -19.37 -3.59 -0.81
N TYR A 191 -18.66 -2.91 -1.71
CA TYR A 191 -18.91 -1.50 -2.04
C TYR A 191 -19.77 -1.35 -3.30
N ALA A 192 -19.69 -2.25 -4.27
CA ALA A 192 -20.69 -2.34 -5.34
C ALA A 192 -22.11 -2.53 -4.74
N ALA A 193 -22.22 -3.33 -3.67
CA ALA A 193 -23.47 -3.54 -2.94
C ALA A 193 -23.97 -2.31 -2.14
N ASN A 194 -23.08 -1.40 -1.73
CA ASN A 194 -23.43 -0.17 -1.02
C ASN A 194 -23.63 1.04 -1.95
N ALA A 195 -22.96 1.10 -3.10
CA ALA A 195 -23.17 2.11 -4.13
C ALA A 195 -24.56 2.03 -4.77
N GLY A 196 -25.19 0.85 -4.79
CA GLY A 196 -26.56 0.63 -5.26
C GLY A 196 -27.67 1.03 -4.26
N LYS A 197 -27.34 1.48 -3.04
CA LYS A 197 -28.32 1.85 -2.00
C LYS A 197 -28.49 3.36 -1.80
N SER A 198 -27.78 4.19 -2.57
CA SER A 198 -27.91 5.66 -2.53
C SER A 198 -28.42 6.25 -3.85
N GLY A 199 -29.13 5.45 -4.65
CA GLY A 199 -29.95 5.91 -5.78
C GLY A 199 -31.40 6.11 -5.37
#